data_AF-A0A949P816-F1
#
_entry.id   AF-A0A949P816-F1
#
_cell.length_a   1.000
_cell.length_b   1.000
_cell.length_c   1.000
_cell.angle_alpha   90.00
_cell.angle_beta   90.00
_cell.angle_gamma   90.00
#
_symmetry.space_group_name_H-M   'P 1'
#
loop_
_entity.id
_entity.type
_entity.pdbx_description
1 polymer ?
#
loop_
_entity_poly.entity_id
_entity_poly.type
_entity_poly.pdbx_seq_one_letter_code
_entity_poly.pdbx_strand_id
1 'polypeptide(L)'
;LERLRLEAEGTIEPGPQMRRIDSDASAVQVSTVHSSKGLEYPIVLLPFAWQKPSSRGPLIYNDGSGQRVIDIATSQGWGGPEPERTEKARGHYAAVARRGDELRLLYVGLTRAQHRTVVWWAPVRNSDKSALAAVLFDRDAAGVPQATQPDLTIGPRGGVTPVPPSFQGASDTDADAADALSVLATRSGGSIEMASCAIETPLVRWKPVADDTSAPVLAVADPGDREVADPTWRRWSFSSITRTREWTGGHIFTEAPVQGGTDEPEIEPDDLVLPEVASSVTATSVAEYQRMPLADVAGGTAFGTLVHEVLEVIDPTSDALDDELRAAVDEQLRRDHLDVDPETLVVGLAAAVRTPLGPVASGLRLADLAVTDRLAELEFDLPVADGGVPVSSIGEVLLSTLPTDDPVRPYASLLAEGRFDVDLGGFLQGSIDAVLRIPGAGSGDRYVVVDYKSNRLHVSGASDPLDAYRPEQLVGAMAEHDYILQALLYNVALHRYLRWRLPDYRPAAHLGGIAYLFLRGMVGESTPAHDGQPYGVFTWNPPVETVQALDRLIATGVVA
;
A
#
# COMPACT_ATOMS: atom_id res chain seq x y z
N LEU A 1 13.00 -15.11 34.60
CA LEU A 1 13.26 -16.34 35.39
C LEU A 1 12.27 -16.50 36.54
N GLU A 2 12.08 -15.48 37.38
CA GLU A 2 11.08 -15.50 38.47
C GLU A 2 9.63 -15.61 37.95
N ARG A 3 9.31 -14.94 36.83
CA ARG A 3 8.01 -15.04 36.14
C ARG A 3 7.71 -16.46 35.62
N LEU A 4 8.69 -17.11 35.00
CA LEU A 4 8.59 -18.50 34.51
C LEU A 4 8.40 -19.52 35.64
N ARG A 5 8.93 -19.21 36.84
CA ARG A 5 8.75 -20.05 38.04
C ARG A 5 7.34 -19.90 38.61
N LEU A 6 6.79 -18.67 38.61
CA LEU A 6 5.43 -18.37 39.04
C LEU A 6 4.36 -18.93 38.09
N GLU A 7 4.67 -19.00 36.79
CA GLU A 7 3.84 -19.65 35.76
C GLU A 7 3.79 -21.18 35.93
N ALA A 8 4.92 -21.81 36.31
CA ALA A 8 4.98 -23.25 36.59
C ALA A 8 4.25 -23.65 37.89
N GLU A 9 4.11 -22.72 38.84
CA GLU A 9 3.39 -22.92 40.11
C GLU A 9 1.86 -22.65 39.98
N GLY A 10 1.36 -22.31 38.79
CA GLY A 10 -0.08 -22.23 38.50
C GLY A 10 -0.79 -21.00 39.07
N THR A 11 -0.07 -19.94 39.39
CA THR A 11 -0.60 -18.77 40.13
C THR A 11 -1.02 -17.59 39.25
N ILE A 12 -0.90 -17.69 37.92
CA ILE A 12 -1.27 -16.62 36.98
C ILE A 12 -2.08 -17.23 35.83
N GLU A 13 -3.28 -16.70 35.56
CA GLU A 13 -4.06 -17.07 34.38
C GLU A 13 -3.30 -16.71 33.10
N PRO A 14 -3.22 -17.62 32.11
CA PRO A 14 -2.56 -17.32 30.84
C PRO A 14 -3.35 -16.25 30.07
N GLY A 15 -2.74 -15.08 29.91
CA GLY A 15 -3.23 -14.03 29.03
C GLY A 15 -3.24 -14.48 27.55
N PRO A 16 -3.95 -13.76 26.67
CA PRO A 16 -4.22 -14.18 25.30
C PRO A 16 -2.92 -14.25 24.48
N GLN A 17 -2.36 -15.46 24.36
CA GLN A 17 -1.20 -15.74 23.51
C GLN A 17 -1.63 -15.98 22.06
N MET A 18 -1.03 -15.20 21.18
CA MET A 18 -0.63 -15.50 19.79
C MET A 18 -1.23 -16.78 19.18
N ARG A 19 -2.25 -16.62 18.33
CA ARG A 19 -2.42 -17.51 17.18
C ARG A 19 -1.66 -16.90 16.01
N ARG A 20 -0.56 -17.55 15.60
CA ARG A 20 -0.01 -17.40 14.25
C ARG A 20 -1.08 -17.89 13.27
N ILE A 21 -1.39 -17.07 12.26
CA ILE A 21 -2.26 -17.46 11.15
C ILE A 21 -1.33 -18.12 10.11
N ASP A 22 -1.58 -19.40 9.83
CA ASP A 22 -0.93 -20.11 8.72
C ASP A 22 -1.28 -19.44 7.39
N SER A 23 -0.36 -19.47 6.42
CA SER A 23 -0.42 -18.66 5.19
C SER A 23 -1.77 -18.73 4.44
N ASP A 24 -2.31 -17.55 4.09
CA ASP A 24 -3.59 -17.37 3.41
C ASP A 24 -3.60 -17.91 1.96
N ALA A 25 -2.48 -18.42 1.46
CA ALA A 25 -2.39 -19.04 0.13
C ALA A 25 -3.31 -20.27 -0.03
N SER A 26 -3.70 -20.91 1.07
CA SER A 26 -4.66 -22.04 1.06
C SER A 26 -6.12 -21.61 1.20
N ALA A 27 -6.40 -20.32 1.37
CA ALA A 27 -7.75 -19.80 1.61
C ALA A 27 -8.39 -19.18 0.35
N VAL A 28 -9.71 -19.08 0.34
CA VAL A 28 -10.45 -18.33 -0.68
C VAL A 28 -10.24 -16.84 -0.44
N GLN A 29 -9.59 -16.17 -1.38
CA GLN A 29 -9.35 -14.73 -1.31
C GLN A 29 -10.57 -13.94 -1.82
N VAL A 30 -10.97 -12.92 -1.06
CA VAL A 30 -12.07 -12.02 -1.41
C VAL A 30 -11.49 -10.64 -1.66
N SER A 31 -11.53 -10.21 -2.91
CA SER A 31 -11.02 -8.90 -3.34
C SER A 31 -12.05 -8.15 -4.19
N THR A 32 -11.85 -6.85 -4.36
CA THR A 32 -12.69 -6.06 -5.26
C THR A 32 -12.16 -6.15 -6.70
N VAL A 33 -13.02 -5.97 -7.70
CA VAL A 33 -12.59 -5.95 -9.11
C VAL A 33 -11.55 -4.85 -9.36
N HIS A 34 -11.63 -3.72 -8.64
CA HIS A 34 -10.68 -2.62 -8.75
C HIS A 34 -9.30 -3.00 -8.21
N SER A 35 -9.23 -3.61 -7.03
CA SER A 35 -7.97 -4.07 -6.43
C SER A 35 -7.37 -5.28 -7.14
N SER A 36 -8.13 -5.96 -8.01
CA SER A 36 -7.63 -7.10 -8.80
C SER A 36 -6.91 -6.70 -10.10
N LYS A 37 -6.91 -5.41 -10.47
CA LYS A 37 -6.25 -4.95 -11.70
C LYS A 37 -4.75 -5.24 -11.64
N GLY A 38 -4.21 -5.79 -12.71
CA GLY A 38 -2.79 -6.17 -12.78
C GLY A 38 -2.48 -7.53 -12.14
N LEU A 39 -3.41 -8.11 -11.37
CA LEU A 39 -3.23 -9.41 -10.71
C LEU A 39 -3.85 -10.55 -11.53
N GLU A 40 -3.35 -11.77 -11.32
CA GLU A 40 -3.92 -12.99 -11.88
C GLU A 40 -4.13 -14.07 -10.81
N TYR A 41 -5.14 -14.90 -11.01
CA TYR A 41 -5.50 -15.99 -10.10
C TYR A 41 -5.75 -17.28 -10.90
N PRO A 42 -5.44 -18.47 -10.36
CA PRO A 42 -5.72 -19.73 -11.05
C PRO A 42 -7.21 -19.89 -11.42
N ILE A 43 -8.10 -19.57 -10.48
CA ILE A 43 -9.56 -19.64 -10.63
C ILE A 43 -10.17 -18.36 -10.08
N VAL A 44 -11.05 -17.73 -10.85
CA VAL A 44 -11.78 -16.52 -10.44
C VAL A 44 -13.27 -16.79 -10.39
N LEU A 45 -13.89 -16.40 -9.28
CA LEU A 45 -15.33 -16.49 -9.07
C LEU A 45 -15.92 -15.07 -9.08
N LEU A 46 -16.84 -14.77 -10.01
CA LEU A 46 -17.55 -13.49 -10.08
C LEU A 46 -19.04 -13.66 -9.73
N PRO A 47 -19.38 -13.87 -8.44
CA PRO A 47 -20.74 -14.19 -8.00
C PRO A 47 -21.74 -13.03 -8.14
N PHE A 48 -21.27 -11.80 -8.35
CA PHE A 48 -22.10 -10.59 -8.33
C PHE A 48 -22.13 -9.80 -9.65
N ALA A 49 -21.52 -10.32 -10.71
CA ALA A 49 -21.46 -9.63 -12.01
C ALA A 49 -22.83 -9.40 -12.66
N TRP A 50 -23.87 -10.13 -12.22
CA TRP A 50 -25.26 -9.96 -12.64
C TRP A 50 -25.99 -8.79 -11.95
N GLN A 51 -25.42 -8.19 -10.91
CA GLN A 51 -26.08 -7.12 -10.16
C GLN A 51 -26.04 -5.79 -10.91
N LYS A 52 -27.09 -4.97 -10.71
CA LYS A 52 -27.09 -3.60 -11.19
C LYS A 52 -26.11 -2.76 -10.34
N PRO A 53 -25.16 -2.05 -10.96
CA PRO A 53 -24.23 -1.17 -10.24
C PRO A 53 -24.94 0.03 -9.61
N SER A 54 -24.37 0.51 -8.50
CA SER A 54 -24.91 1.66 -7.77
C SER A 54 -24.66 2.96 -8.53
N SER A 55 -25.63 3.88 -8.49
CA SER A 55 -25.55 5.17 -9.16
C SER A 55 -25.34 6.33 -8.18
N ARG A 56 -24.61 6.09 -7.08
CA ARG A 56 -24.29 7.14 -6.09
C ARG A 56 -23.00 7.85 -6.49
N GLY A 57 -23.02 9.18 -6.55
CA GLY A 57 -21.85 10.00 -6.88
C GLY A 57 -22.10 11.03 -7.98
N PRO A 58 -21.09 11.84 -8.33
CA PRO A 58 -21.17 12.84 -9.39
C PRO A 58 -21.43 12.19 -10.76
N LEU A 59 -22.08 12.93 -11.67
CA LEU A 59 -22.29 12.48 -13.05
C LEU A 59 -21.01 12.76 -13.84
N ILE A 60 -20.37 11.73 -14.39
CA ILE A 60 -19.16 11.86 -15.23
C ILE A 60 -19.54 11.53 -16.66
N TYR A 61 -19.25 12.43 -17.59
CA TYR A 61 -19.58 12.24 -19.00
C TYR A 61 -18.70 13.08 -19.93
N ASN A 62 -18.65 12.75 -21.22
CA ASN A 62 -18.03 13.63 -22.22
C ASN A 62 -19.10 14.55 -22.83
N ASP A 63 -18.80 15.84 -22.96
CA ASP A 63 -19.69 16.76 -23.65
C ASP A 63 -19.69 16.52 -25.18
N GLY A 64 -20.57 17.20 -25.90
CA GLY A 64 -20.67 17.10 -27.36
C GLY A 64 -19.41 17.56 -28.13
N SER A 65 -18.40 18.08 -27.44
CA SER A 65 -17.10 18.46 -27.99
C SER A 65 -15.96 17.48 -27.63
N GLY A 66 -16.26 16.43 -26.87
CA GLY A 66 -15.30 15.40 -26.44
C GLY A 66 -14.53 15.75 -25.15
N GLN A 67 -14.87 16.83 -24.46
CA GLN A 67 -14.27 17.19 -23.17
C GLN A 67 -14.93 16.39 -22.04
N ARG A 68 -14.11 15.87 -21.12
CA ARG A 68 -14.61 15.14 -19.94
C ARG A 68 -15.14 16.12 -18.91
N VAL A 69 -16.38 15.94 -18.49
CA VAL A 69 -17.11 16.78 -17.54
C VAL A 69 -17.46 15.96 -16.30
N ILE A 70 -17.21 16.56 -15.12
CA ILE A 70 -17.64 16.04 -13.82
C ILE A 70 -18.71 16.99 -13.28
N ASP A 71 -19.96 16.53 -13.25
CA ASP A 71 -21.08 17.30 -12.71
C ASP A 71 -21.37 16.88 -11.27
N ILE A 72 -20.96 17.75 -10.35
CA ILE A 72 -21.11 17.60 -8.89
C ILE A 72 -22.49 18.05 -8.39
N ALA A 73 -23.28 18.74 -9.22
CA ALA A 73 -24.62 19.22 -8.86
C ALA A 73 -25.67 18.13 -9.10
N THR A 74 -25.62 17.08 -8.30
CA THR A 74 -26.46 15.89 -8.44
C THR A 74 -27.92 16.10 -7.98
N SER A 75 -28.23 17.22 -7.32
CA SER A 75 -29.55 17.48 -6.72
C SER A 75 -30.03 18.94 -6.73
N GLN A 76 -29.12 19.92 -6.81
CA GLN A 76 -29.47 21.33 -6.98
C GLN A 76 -28.88 21.80 -8.30
N GLY A 77 -29.69 21.85 -9.36
CA GLY A 77 -29.25 22.30 -10.67
C GLY A 77 -28.50 23.64 -10.58
N TRP A 78 -27.50 23.84 -11.42
CA TRP A 78 -26.56 24.98 -11.40
C TRP A 78 -27.19 26.39 -11.58
N GLY A 79 -28.51 26.55 -11.57
CA GLY A 79 -29.20 27.85 -11.65
C GLY A 79 -28.87 28.67 -12.91
N GLY A 80 -28.31 28.04 -13.94
CA GLY A 80 -27.89 28.71 -15.18
C GLY A 80 -29.05 29.03 -16.13
N PRO A 81 -28.86 29.96 -17.08
CA PRO A 81 -29.92 30.50 -17.94
C PRO A 81 -30.47 29.52 -19.00
N GLU A 82 -30.02 28.26 -19.05
CA GLU A 82 -30.52 27.26 -20.00
C GLU A 82 -31.43 26.20 -19.33
N PRO A 83 -32.59 25.89 -19.92
CA PRO A 83 -33.68 25.17 -19.27
C PRO A 83 -33.40 23.66 -19.12
N GLU A 84 -34.20 22.99 -18.28
CA GLU A 84 -34.33 21.54 -17.96
C GLU A 84 -33.93 20.50 -19.03
N ARG A 85 -33.89 20.87 -20.33
CA ARG A 85 -33.38 20.08 -21.45
C ARG A 85 -31.92 19.65 -21.25
N THR A 86 -31.10 20.44 -20.55
CA THR A 86 -29.67 20.17 -20.35
C THR A 86 -29.42 19.13 -19.25
N GLU A 87 -30.27 18.99 -18.24
CA GLU A 87 -30.11 17.99 -17.16
C GLU A 87 -30.37 16.55 -17.63
N LYS A 88 -31.45 16.34 -18.39
CA LYS A 88 -31.77 15.00 -18.95
C LYS A 88 -30.72 14.54 -19.97
N ALA A 89 -30.18 15.46 -20.75
CA ALA A 89 -29.09 15.17 -21.68
C ALA A 89 -27.79 14.77 -20.94
N ARG A 90 -27.44 15.48 -19.86
CA ARG A 90 -26.29 15.16 -19.00
C ARG A 90 -26.40 13.80 -18.32
N GLY A 91 -27.56 13.53 -17.71
CA GLY A 91 -27.85 12.21 -17.11
C GLY A 91 -27.76 11.08 -18.14
N HIS A 92 -28.05 11.36 -19.41
CA HIS A 92 -27.88 10.40 -20.50
C HIS A 92 -26.41 10.14 -20.85
N TYR A 93 -25.62 11.18 -21.12
CA TYR A 93 -24.20 10.99 -21.43
C TYR A 93 -23.46 10.28 -20.28
N ALA A 94 -23.84 10.58 -19.04
CA ALA A 94 -23.33 9.89 -17.87
C ALA A 94 -23.74 8.42 -17.79
N ALA A 95 -24.97 8.07 -18.22
CA ALA A 95 -25.39 6.68 -18.29
C ALA A 95 -24.61 5.89 -19.35
N VAL A 96 -24.28 6.50 -20.50
CA VAL A 96 -23.44 5.88 -21.54
C VAL A 96 -22.01 5.68 -21.05
N ALA A 97 -21.40 6.73 -20.49
CA ALA A 97 -20.04 6.66 -19.93
C ALA A 97 -19.95 5.59 -18.83
N ARG A 98 -20.91 5.59 -17.89
CA ARG A 98 -20.98 4.58 -16.82
C ARG A 98 -21.12 3.17 -17.38
N ARG A 99 -21.94 2.95 -18.41
CA ARG A 99 -22.06 1.62 -19.03
C ARG A 99 -20.74 1.16 -19.67
N GLY A 100 -19.99 2.08 -20.26
CA GLY A 100 -18.63 1.80 -20.75
C GLY A 100 -17.69 1.37 -19.63
N ASP A 101 -17.72 2.07 -18.49
CA ASP A 101 -16.94 1.70 -17.31
C ASP A 101 -17.36 0.36 -16.70
N GLU A 102 -18.66 0.08 -16.64
CA GLU A 102 -19.19 -1.20 -16.15
C GLU A 102 -18.73 -2.38 -17.04
N LEU A 103 -18.74 -2.19 -18.37
CA LEU A 103 -18.20 -3.18 -19.32
C LEU A 103 -16.70 -3.35 -19.18
N ARG A 104 -15.95 -2.26 -18.95
CA ARG A 104 -14.51 -2.31 -18.68
C ARG A 104 -14.19 -3.07 -17.41
N LEU A 105 -14.93 -2.83 -16.32
CA LEU A 105 -14.76 -3.55 -15.06
C LEU A 105 -15.10 -5.03 -15.20
N LEU A 106 -16.17 -5.36 -15.93
CA LEU A 106 -16.49 -6.75 -16.26
C LEU A 106 -15.34 -7.41 -17.04
N TYR A 107 -14.78 -6.72 -18.03
CA TYR A 107 -13.62 -7.21 -18.79
C TYR A 107 -12.41 -7.47 -17.88
N VAL A 108 -12.10 -6.55 -16.96
CA VAL A 108 -11.04 -6.76 -15.97
C VAL A 108 -11.30 -8.03 -15.19
N GLY A 109 -12.48 -8.18 -14.59
CA GLY A 109 -12.85 -9.35 -13.79
C GLY A 109 -12.77 -10.67 -14.58
N LEU A 110 -13.27 -10.67 -15.82
CA LEU A 110 -13.26 -11.86 -16.69
C LEU A 110 -11.85 -12.31 -17.09
N THR A 111 -10.89 -11.37 -17.14
CA THR A 111 -9.51 -11.60 -17.58
C THR A 111 -8.53 -11.83 -16.42
N ARG A 112 -9.00 -11.90 -15.17
CA ARG A 112 -8.11 -12.19 -14.03
C ARG A 112 -7.77 -13.68 -13.88
N ALA A 113 -8.46 -14.59 -14.57
CA ALA A 113 -8.25 -16.02 -14.40
C ALA A 113 -7.22 -16.60 -15.37
N GLN A 114 -6.29 -17.41 -14.86
CA GLN A 114 -5.33 -18.16 -15.67
C GLN A 114 -5.94 -19.43 -16.27
N HIS A 115 -6.84 -20.11 -15.52
CA HIS A 115 -7.40 -21.39 -15.96
C HIS A 115 -8.92 -21.35 -16.11
N ARG A 116 -9.64 -20.72 -15.16
CA ARG A 116 -11.11 -20.75 -15.17
C ARG A 116 -11.73 -19.52 -14.51
N THR A 117 -12.65 -18.89 -15.23
CA THR A 117 -13.58 -17.91 -14.66
C THR A 117 -14.97 -18.52 -14.51
N VAL A 118 -15.57 -18.40 -13.33
CA VAL A 118 -16.95 -18.80 -13.08
C VAL A 118 -17.79 -17.55 -12.86
N VAL A 119 -18.84 -17.39 -13.66
CA VAL A 119 -19.81 -16.30 -13.55
C VAL A 119 -21.19 -16.86 -13.30
N TRP A 120 -22.01 -16.12 -12.54
CA TRP A 120 -23.39 -16.48 -12.26
C TRP A 120 -24.32 -15.43 -12.84
N TRP A 121 -25.45 -15.90 -13.36
CA TRP A 121 -26.54 -15.04 -13.79
C TRP A 121 -27.88 -15.70 -13.46
N ALA A 122 -28.89 -14.88 -13.16
CA ALA A 122 -30.27 -15.31 -12.94
C ALA A 122 -31.24 -14.22 -13.44
N PRO A 123 -32.47 -14.58 -13.89
CA PRO A 123 -33.50 -13.63 -14.31
C PRO A 123 -34.19 -13.00 -13.10
N VAL A 124 -33.42 -12.22 -12.33
CA VAL A 124 -33.89 -11.49 -11.16
C VAL A 124 -34.03 -9.99 -11.46
N ARG A 125 -34.82 -9.29 -10.65
CA ARG A 125 -35.13 -7.88 -10.88
C ARG A 125 -33.86 -7.03 -11.10
N ASN A 126 -33.79 -6.32 -12.23
CA ASN A 126 -32.67 -5.47 -12.69
C ASN A 126 -31.40 -6.19 -13.14
N SER A 127 -31.36 -7.53 -13.22
CA SER A 127 -30.16 -8.24 -13.74
C SER A 127 -29.92 -7.96 -15.23
N ASP A 128 -30.99 -7.65 -15.97
CA ASP A 128 -31.02 -7.16 -17.35
C ASP A 128 -30.18 -5.88 -17.55
N LYS A 129 -29.97 -5.10 -16.49
CA LYS A 129 -29.23 -3.83 -16.54
C LYS A 129 -27.74 -3.99 -16.28
N SER A 130 -27.27 -5.17 -15.89
CA SER A 130 -25.85 -5.43 -15.64
C SER A 130 -25.02 -5.36 -16.94
N ALA A 131 -23.72 -5.14 -16.80
CA ALA A 131 -22.79 -5.30 -17.92
C ALA A 131 -22.73 -6.76 -18.39
N LEU A 132 -22.87 -7.72 -17.47
CA LEU A 132 -22.87 -9.15 -17.79
C LEU A 132 -24.04 -9.51 -18.70
N ALA A 133 -25.24 -8.99 -18.42
CA ALA A 133 -26.42 -9.24 -19.27
C ALA A 133 -26.23 -8.70 -20.69
N ALA A 134 -25.57 -7.56 -20.88
CA ALA A 134 -25.21 -7.08 -22.22
C ALA A 134 -24.32 -8.09 -22.96
N VAL A 135 -23.24 -8.54 -22.31
CA VAL A 135 -22.30 -9.48 -22.94
C VAL A 135 -22.95 -10.84 -23.23
N LEU A 136 -23.87 -11.29 -22.39
CA LEU A 136 -24.51 -12.61 -22.54
C LEU A 136 -25.67 -12.60 -23.53
N PHE A 137 -26.52 -11.56 -23.52
CA PHE A 137 -27.82 -11.62 -24.20
C PHE A 137 -28.02 -10.57 -25.30
N ASP A 138 -27.16 -9.55 -25.43
CA ASP A 138 -27.25 -8.56 -26.51
C ASP A 138 -26.65 -9.11 -27.81
N ARG A 139 -27.33 -10.11 -28.37
CA ARG A 139 -26.84 -10.96 -29.45
C ARG A 139 -27.94 -11.30 -30.44
N ASP A 140 -27.59 -11.54 -31.70
CA ASP A 140 -28.53 -12.00 -32.72
C ASP A 140 -28.86 -13.50 -32.58
N ALA A 141 -29.70 -14.04 -33.46
CA ALA A 141 -30.08 -15.45 -33.45
C ALA A 141 -28.92 -16.42 -33.72
N ALA A 142 -27.80 -15.95 -34.29
CA ALA A 142 -26.55 -16.69 -34.42
C ALA A 142 -25.62 -16.49 -33.20
N GLY A 143 -26.08 -15.69 -32.24
CA GLY A 143 -25.42 -15.29 -31.01
C GLY A 143 -24.25 -14.30 -31.22
N VAL A 144 -24.14 -13.67 -32.38
CA VAL A 144 -23.15 -12.62 -32.64
C VAL A 144 -23.54 -11.39 -31.81
N PRO A 145 -22.59 -10.72 -31.10
CA PRO A 145 -22.90 -9.49 -30.37
C PRO A 145 -23.59 -8.49 -31.29
N GLN A 146 -24.75 -8.00 -30.89
CA GLN A 146 -25.35 -6.87 -31.56
C GLN A 146 -24.59 -5.64 -31.08
N ALA A 147 -23.74 -5.10 -31.96
CA ALA A 147 -23.05 -3.84 -31.71
C ALA A 147 -24.03 -2.67 -31.88
N THR A 148 -25.15 -2.69 -31.15
CA THR A 148 -26.06 -1.55 -31.13
C THR A 148 -25.42 -0.48 -30.25
N GLN A 149 -24.67 0.43 -30.89
CA GLN A 149 -24.48 1.76 -30.30
C GLN A 149 -25.88 2.36 -30.08
N PRO A 150 -26.11 3.10 -28.98
CA PRO A 150 -27.39 3.78 -28.78
C PRO A 150 -27.71 4.64 -30.01
N ASP A 151 -28.85 4.37 -30.65
CA ASP A 151 -29.28 5.13 -31.82
C ASP A 151 -29.63 6.56 -31.39
N LEU A 152 -29.01 7.54 -32.03
CA LEU A 152 -29.27 8.96 -31.81
C LEU A 152 -30.39 9.41 -32.76
N THR A 153 -31.62 9.47 -32.27
CA THR A 153 -32.74 9.99 -33.08
C THR A 153 -32.99 11.47 -32.81
N ILE A 154 -33.25 12.25 -33.86
CA ILE A 154 -33.71 13.64 -33.70
C ILE A 154 -35.21 13.60 -33.46
N GLY A 155 -35.64 13.76 -32.20
CA GLY A 155 -37.06 13.86 -31.87
C GLY A 155 -37.68 15.15 -32.42
N PRO A 156 -39.03 15.24 -32.55
CA PRO A 156 -39.73 16.38 -33.17
C PRO A 156 -39.54 17.75 -32.48
N ARG A 157 -38.73 17.82 -31.41
CA ARG A 157 -38.37 19.06 -30.68
C ARG A 157 -36.89 19.46 -30.83
N GLY A 158 -36.18 18.87 -31.81
CA GLY A 158 -34.81 19.26 -32.19
C GLY A 158 -33.72 18.88 -31.19
N GLY A 159 -33.99 17.93 -30.28
CA GLY A 159 -33.00 17.39 -29.36
C GLY A 159 -32.58 15.98 -29.79
N VAL A 160 -31.28 15.71 -29.69
CA VAL A 160 -30.72 14.35 -29.83
C VAL A 160 -31.32 13.50 -28.71
N THR A 161 -32.18 12.55 -29.08
CA THR A 161 -32.82 11.61 -28.17
C THR A 161 -32.21 10.22 -28.43
N PRO A 162 -31.38 9.75 -27.51
CA PRO A 162 -30.81 8.43 -27.59
C PRO A 162 -31.87 7.40 -27.21
N VAL A 163 -32.07 6.43 -28.09
CA VAL A 163 -32.83 5.22 -27.79
C VAL A 163 -31.78 4.19 -27.40
N PRO A 164 -31.56 3.91 -26.10
CA PRO A 164 -30.76 2.74 -25.74
C PRO A 164 -31.41 1.54 -26.42
N PRO A 165 -30.63 0.64 -27.03
CA PRO A 165 -31.19 -0.57 -27.58
C PRO A 165 -31.98 -1.23 -26.45
N SER A 166 -33.27 -1.42 -26.65
CA SER A 166 -34.03 -2.32 -25.79
C SER A 166 -33.27 -3.63 -25.86
N PHE A 167 -32.77 -4.14 -24.73
CA PHE A 167 -32.22 -5.49 -24.67
C PHE A 167 -33.33 -6.43 -25.12
N GLN A 168 -33.31 -6.85 -26.38
CA GLN A 168 -34.31 -7.76 -26.95
C GLN A 168 -34.07 -9.19 -26.46
N GLY A 169 -32.90 -9.47 -25.88
CA GLY A 169 -32.54 -10.73 -25.24
C GLY A 169 -32.81 -10.79 -23.73
N ALA A 170 -33.70 -9.96 -23.18
CA ALA A 170 -34.16 -10.19 -21.82
C ALA A 170 -34.85 -11.56 -21.76
N SER A 171 -34.28 -12.50 -21.02
CA SER A 171 -34.96 -13.75 -20.70
C SER A 171 -35.97 -13.45 -19.59
N ASP A 172 -37.25 -13.65 -19.89
CA ASP A 172 -38.33 -13.56 -18.90
C ASP A 172 -38.42 -14.84 -18.05
N THR A 173 -37.79 -15.93 -18.52
CA THR A 173 -37.79 -17.24 -17.86
C THR A 173 -36.42 -17.92 -17.90
N ASP A 174 -36.13 -18.79 -16.92
CA ASP A 174 -34.90 -19.59 -16.87
C ASP A 174 -34.68 -20.42 -18.15
N ALA A 175 -35.76 -20.87 -18.81
CA ALA A 175 -35.70 -21.64 -20.05
C ALA A 175 -35.12 -20.79 -21.20
N ASP A 176 -35.60 -19.56 -21.36
CA ASP A 176 -35.12 -18.65 -22.40
C ASP A 176 -33.64 -18.30 -22.20
N ALA A 177 -33.20 -18.15 -20.95
CA ALA A 177 -31.79 -17.92 -20.63
C ALA A 177 -30.93 -19.14 -20.93
N ALA A 178 -31.40 -20.34 -20.58
CA ALA A 178 -30.69 -21.59 -20.86
C ALA A 178 -30.50 -21.79 -22.37
N ASP A 179 -31.51 -21.51 -23.19
CA ASP A 179 -31.43 -21.61 -24.64
C ASP A 179 -30.39 -20.63 -25.22
N ALA A 180 -30.42 -19.36 -24.80
CA ALA A 180 -29.47 -18.34 -25.22
C ALA A 180 -28.02 -18.70 -24.84
N LEU A 181 -27.80 -19.18 -23.61
CA LEU A 181 -26.48 -19.59 -23.12
C LEU A 181 -25.99 -20.88 -23.79
N SER A 182 -26.90 -21.79 -24.17
CA SER A 182 -26.55 -23.02 -24.91
C SER A 182 -26.03 -22.71 -26.32
N VAL A 183 -26.62 -21.72 -27.00
CA VAL A 183 -26.11 -21.23 -28.29
C VAL A 183 -24.71 -20.63 -28.12
N LEU A 184 -24.49 -19.84 -27.07
CA LEU A 184 -23.19 -19.25 -26.76
C LEU A 184 -22.13 -20.33 -26.47
N ALA A 185 -22.45 -21.32 -25.64
CA ALA A 185 -21.57 -22.44 -25.32
C ALA A 185 -21.20 -23.24 -26.57
N THR A 186 -22.18 -23.57 -27.41
CA THR A 186 -21.96 -24.30 -28.66
C THR A 186 -21.00 -23.56 -29.60
N ARG A 187 -21.18 -22.24 -29.77
CA ARG A 187 -20.33 -21.44 -30.64
C ARG A 187 -18.91 -21.26 -30.10
N SER A 188 -18.72 -21.36 -28.79
CA SER A 188 -17.41 -21.19 -28.14
C SER A 188 -16.41 -22.31 -28.45
N GLY A 189 -16.85 -23.41 -29.06
CA GLY A 189 -15.99 -24.55 -29.37
C GLY A 189 -15.40 -25.25 -28.14
N GLY A 190 -16.06 -25.12 -26.98
CA GLY A 190 -15.60 -25.69 -25.70
C GLY A 190 -14.93 -24.70 -24.74
N SER A 191 -14.81 -23.43 -25.12
CA SER A 191 -14.23 -22.38 -24.25
C SER A 191 -15.22 -21.88 -23.19
N ILE A 192 -16.53 -22.06 -23.41
CA ILE A 192 -17.61 -21.69 -22.51
C ILE A 192 -18.45 -22.94 -22.24
N GLU A 193 -18.57 -23.28 -20.96
CA GLU A 193 -19.46 -24.32 -20.47
C GLU A 193 -20.63 -23.66 -19.73
N MET A 194 -21.85 -24.14 -19.98
CA MET A 194 -23.04 -23.73 -19.25
C MET A 194 -23.50 -24.89 -18.37
N ALA A 195 -23.67 -24.60 -17.08
CA ALA A 195 -24.26 -25.50 -16.12
C ALA A 195 -25.44 -24.80 -15.45
N SER A 196 -26.60 -25.46 -15.43
CA SER A 196 -27.73 -25.00 -14.62
C SER A 196 -27.48 -25.41 -13.17
N CYS A 197 -27.53 -24.43 -12.27
CA CYS A 197 -27.50 -24.69 -10.83
C CYS A 197 -28.94 -24.66 -10.33
N ALA A 198 -29.55 -25.84 -10.22
CA ALA A 198 -30.81 -25.95 -9.51
C ALA A 198 -30.54 -25.73 -8.02
N ILE A 199 -31.22 -24.76 -7.41
CA ILE A 199 -31.28 -24.70 -5.95
C ILE A 199 -32.12 -25.90 -5.52
N GLU A 200 -31.47 -26.98 -5.08
CA GLU A 200 -32.16 -28.11 -4.47
C GLU A 200 -32.93 -27.58 -3.27
N THR A 201 -34.26 -27.74 -3.33
CA THR A 201 -35.15 -27.37 -2.25
C THR A 201 -35.47 -28.63 -1.44
N PRO A 202 -35.39 -28.57 -0.10
CA PRO A 202 -35.12 -27.38 0.71
C PRO A 202 -33.65 -26.96 0.66
N LEU A 203 -33.39 -25.65 0.65
CA LEU A 203 -32.04 -25.10 0.86
C LEU A 203 -31.47 -25.71 2.15
N VAL A 204 -30.56 -26.66 2.00
CA VAL A 204 -29.78 -27.17 3.13
C VAL A 204 -28.79 -26.07 3.47
N ARG A 205 -29.24 -25.10 4.28
CA ARG A 205 -28.32 -24.21 4.96
C ARG A 205 -27.41 -25.11 5.76
N TRP A 206 -26.14 -25.15 5.40
CA TRP A 206 -25.12 -25.75 6.24
C TRP A 206 -25.32 -25.15 7.63
N LYS A 207 -25.72 -26.01 8.56
CA LYS A 207 -25.62 -25.74 9.97
C LYS A 207 -24.34 -26.42 10.38
N PRO A 208 -23.42 -25.73 11.08
CA PRO A 208 -22.29 -26.41 11.68
C PRO A 208 -22.82 -27.63 12.44
N VAL A 209 -22.09 -28.75 12.35
CA VAL A 209 -22.39 -29.92 13.19
C VAL A 209 -22.36 -29.41 14.62
N ALA A 210 -23.54 -29.29 15.23
CA ALA A 210 -23.63 -28.99 16.63
C ALA A 210 -23.09 -30.23 17.32
N ASP A 211 -21.89 -30.15 17.88
CA ASP A 211 -21.48 -31.07 18.93
C ASP A 211 -22.49 -30.89 20.06
N ASP A 212 -23.49 -31.77 20.11
CA ASP A 212 -24.52 -31.79 21.16
C ASP A 212 -23.91 -32.17 22.52
N THR A 213 -22.64 -32.60 22.52
CA THR A 213 -21.77 -32.66 23.68
C THR A 213 -20.89 -31.42 23.71
N SER A 214 -21.32 -30.43 24.49
CA SER A 214 -20.68 -29.12 24.67
C SER A 214 -20.83 -28.12 23.53
N ALA A 215 -22.05 -27.91 23.04
CA ALA A 215 -22.41 -26.56 22.62
C ALA A 215 -22.13 -25.67 23.84
N PRO A 216 -21.11 -24.78 23.84
CA PRO A 216 -21.00 -23.83 24.91
C PRO A 216 -22.35 -23.12 24.91
N VAL A 217 -23.02 -23.08 26.06
CA VAL A 217 -24.13 -22.16 26.21
C VAL A 217 -23.56 -20.84 25.72
N LEU A 218 -24.07 -20.32 24.60
CA LEU A 218 -23.76 -18.97 24.18
C LEU A 218 -24.43 -18.11 25.24
N ALA A 219 -23.76 -17.99 26.39
CA ALA A 219 -23.92 -16.86 27.24
C ALA A 219 -23.64 -15.71 26.30
N VAL A 220 -24.67 -14.89 26.06
CA VAL A 220 -24.40 -13.48 25.82
C VAL A 220 -23.41 -13.14 26.92
N ALA A 221 -22.16 -12.85 26.55
CA ALA A 221 -21.27 -12.18 27.45
C ALA A 221 -21.97 -10.84 27.67
N ASP A 222 -22.87 -10.80 28.66
CA ASP A 222 -23.31 -9.57 29.26
C ASP A 222 -22.05 -9.09 29.98
N PRO A 223 -21.37 -8.06 29.45
CA PRO A 223 -20.21 -7.52 30.14
C PRO A 223 -20.61 -7.05 31.56
N GLY A 224 -21.91 -6.94 31.87
CA GLY A 224 -22.40 -6.26 33.05
C GLY A 224 -21.95 -4.81 32.96
N ASP A 225 -21.31 -4.32 34.02
CA ASP A 225 -20.65 -3.02 34.04
C ASP A 225 -19.21 -3.06 33.48
N ARG A 226 -18.77 -4.14 32.82
CA ARG A 226 -17.48 -4.16 32.15
C ARG A 226 -17.54 -3.20 30.96
N GLU A 227 -17.00 -2.01 31.15
CA GLU A 227 -16.63 -1.14 30.04
C GLU A 227 -15.79 -1.97 29.05
N VAL A 228 -16.18 -1.96 27.77
CA VAL A 228 -15.31 -2.47 26.71
C VAL A 228 -14.04 -1.64 26.79
N ALA A 229 -13.02 -2.26 27.37
CA ALA A 229 -11.86 -1.57 27.91
C ALA A 229 -11.09 -0.88 26.79
N ASP A 230 -10.99 0.44 26.96
CA ASP A 230 -10.06 1.33 26.29
C ASP A 230 -10.19 1.46 24.75
N PRO A 231 -10.87 2.52 24.23
CA PRO A 231 -10.93 2.78 22.79
C PRO A 231 -9.57 3.10 22.16
N THR A 232 -8.52 3.28 22.97
CA THR A 232 -7.13 3.51 22.53
C THR A 232 -6.36 2.21 22.30
N TRP A 233 -6.84 1.05 22.80
CA TRP A 233 -6.16 -0.23 22.61
C TRP A 233 -6.26 -0.70 21.16
N ARG A 234 -5.14 -0.64 20.42
CA ARG A 234 -5.05 -1.01 19.00
C ARG A 234 -3.70 -1.61 18.67
N ARG A 235 -3.57 -2.16 17.47
CA ARG A 235 -2.26 -2.31 16.83
C ARG A 235 -2.01 -1.05 16.01
N TRP A 236 -0.86 -0.43 16.21
CA TRP A 236 -0.40 0.77 15.54
C TRP A 236 0.75 0.40 14.63
N SER A 237 0.70 0.83 13.39
CA SER A 237 1.85 0.91 12.48
C SER A 237 2.27 2.36 12.27
N PHE A 238 3.50 2.61 11.79
CA PHE A 238 3.91 3.96 11.39
C PHE A 238 2.90 4.61 10.44
N SER A 239 2.47 3.88 9.40
CA SER A 239 1.47 4.35 8.44
C SER A 239 0.10 4.62 9.07
N SER A 240 -0.29 3.88 10.11
CA SER A 240 -1.55 4.14 10.84
C SER A 240 -1.49 5.44 11.63
N ILE A 241 -0.32 5.76 12.21
CA ILE A 241 -0.09 7.00 12.95
C ILE A 241 -0.13 8.17 11.97
N THR A 242 0.57 8.09 10.83
CA THR A 242 0.61 9.20 9.86
C THR A 242 -0.75 9.47 9.23
N ARG A 243 -1.58 8.44 8.97
CA ARG A 243 -2.95 8.61 8.45
C ARG A 243 -3.90 9.33 9.39
N THR A 244 -3.64 9.38 10.70
CA THR A 244 -4.48 10.16 11.64
C THR A 244 -4.47 11.66 11.31
N ARG A 245 -3.42 12.13 10.63
CA ARG A 245 -3.25 13.53 10.23
C ARG A 245 -4.24 13.97 9.15
N GLU A 246 -4.70 13.05 8.31
CA GLU A 246 -5.61 13.30 7.19
C GLU A 246 -7.09 13.06 7.56
N TRP A 247 -7.36 12.55 8.77
CA TRP A 247 -8.62 11.88 9.07
C TRP A 247 -9.36 12.47 10.27
N THR A 248 -10.62 12.87 10.07
CA THR A 248 -11.50 13.46 11.10
C THR A 248 -12.72 12.58 11.45
N GLY A 249 -12.75 11.30 11.08
CA GLY A 249 -13.99 10.50 11.10
C GLY A 249 -13.90 9.00 11.39
N GLY A 250 -13.77 8.64 12.68
CA GLY A 250 -14.51 7.58 13.40
C GLY A 250 -14.69 6.13 12.89
N HIS A 251 -14.16 5.72 11.74
CA HIS A 251 -14.24 4.33 11.26
C HIS A 251 -13.03 3.45 11.63
N ILE A 252 -13.32 2.26 12.13
CA ILE A 252 -12.35 1.23 12.54
C ILE A 252 -11.73 0.60 11.27
N PHE A 253 -10.41 0.64 11.15
CA PHE A 253 -9.67 -0.09 10.12
C PHE A 253 -9.31 -1.49 10.66
N THR A 254 -9.68 -2.54 9.94
CA THR A 254 -9.06 -3.86 10.10
C THR A 254 -7.71 -3.82 9.39
N GLU A 255 -6.62 -3.84 10.14
CA GLU A 255 -5.26 -3.88 9.58
C GLU A 255 -4.93 -5.28 9.04
N ALA A 256 -4.38 -5.32 7.82
CA ALA A 256 -3.65 -6.46 7.27
C ALA A 256 -2.22 -6.50 7.87
N PRO A 257 -1.50 -7.64 7.80
CA PRO A 257 -0.08 -7.68 8.17
C PRO A 257 0.74 -6.63 7.40
N VAL A 258 1.64 -5.96 8.10
CA VAL A 258 2.50 -4.91 7.55
C VAL A 258 3.73 -5.57 6.93
N GLN A 259 3.73 -5.76 5.60
CA GLN A 259 4.98 -5.88 4.83
C GLN A 259 5.66 -4.51 4.75
N GLY A 260 6.97 -4.48 4.50
CA GLY A 260 7.80 -3.26 4.38
C GLY A 260 7.06 -2.10 3.69
N GLY A 261 7.26 -0.90 4.21
CA GLY A 261 6.39 0.26 3.98
C GLY A 261 6.12 0.58 2.51
N THR A 262 4.87 0.93 2.21
CA THR A 262 4.50 1.55 0.93
C THR A 262 4.95 3.02 0.95
N ASP A 263 6.18 3.29 0.51
CA ASP A 263 6.84 4.60 0.69
C ASP A 263 6.38 5.69 -0.30
N GLU A 264 5.63 5.31 -1.33
CA GLU A 264 5.05 6.24 -2.31
C GLU A 264 3.51 6.04 -2.35
N PRO A 265 2.70 7.06 -2.03
CA PRO A 265 1.27 7.03 -2.30
C PRO A 265 1.00 7.01 -3.82
N GLU A 266 -0.15 6.48 -4.26
CA GLU A 266 -0.61 6.66 -5.64
C GLU A 266 -0.85 8.17 -5.89
N ILE A 267 0.11 8.87 -6.48
CA ILE A 267 0.01 10.30 -6.83
C ILE A 267 -0.38 10.41 -8.30
N GLU A 268 -1.48 11.13 -8.60
CA GLU A 268 -1.71 11.65 -9.95
C GLU A 268 -0.70 12.77 -10.26
N PRO A 269 -0.12 12.84 -11.47
CA PRO A 269 1.18 13.46 -11.77
C PRO A 269 1.39 14.97 -11.48
N ASP A 270 0.44 15.70 -10.89
CA ASP A 270 0.47 17.18 -10.84
C ASP A 270 0.65 17.82 -9.43
N ASP A 271 0.79 17.05 -8.34
CA ASP A 271 0.68 17.61 -6.97
C ASP A 271 2.00 17.93 -6.22
N LEU A 272 3.15 18.06 -6.87
CA LEU A 272 4.40 18.47 -6.19
C LEU A 272 4.56 20.00 -6.17
N VAL A 273 4.30 20.62 -5.01
CA VAL A 273 4.64 22.03 -4.73
C VAL A 273 5.73 22.10 -3.66
N LEU A 274 6.93 22.56 -4.04
CA LEU A 274 7.95 23.03 -3.10
C LEU A 274 8.17 24.55 -3.23
N PRO A 275 8.58 25.25 -2.14
CA PRO A 275 8.76 26.69 -2.14
C PRO A 275 10.02 27.11 -2.91
N GLU A 276 9.89 28.18 -3.70
CA GLU A 276 10.97 28.79 -4.49
C GLU A 276 12.12 29.27 -3.59
N VAL A 277 13.31 28.71 -3.80
CA VAL A 277 14.57 29.34 -3.36
C VAL A 277 15.44 29.56 -4.59
N ALA A 278 15.62 30.82 -4.94
CA ALA A 278 16.40 31.23 -6.10
C ALA A 278 17.89 30.89 -5.92
N SER A 279 18.46 30.20 -6.91
CA SER A 279 19.92 30.18 -7.11
C SER A 279 20.23 30.38 -8.59
N SER A 280 21.01 31.42 -8.87
CA SER A 280 21.53 31.74 -10.19
C SER A 280 22.96 31.23 -10.31
N VAL A 281 23.23 30.22 -11.14
CA VAL A 281 24.56 30.03 -11.74
C VAL A 281 24.43 29.37 -13.13
N THR A 282 25.29 29.85 -14.03
CA THR A 282 25.39 29.64 -15.47
C THR A 282 25.48 28.18 -15.94
N ALA A 283 24.74 27.93 -17.03
CA ALA A 283 24.68 26.69 -17.80
C ALA A 283 26.05 26.22 -18.31
N THR A 284 26.32 24.93 -18.14
CA THR A 284 27.30 24.18 -18.94
C THR A 284 26.68 22.85 -19.38
N SER A 285 26.49 22.75 -20.70
CA SER A 285 26.30 21.57 -21.58
C SER A 285 25.58 20.29 -21.11
N VAL A 286 24.38 20.12 -21.64
CA VAL A 286 23.61 18.96 -22.17
C VAL A 286 24.31 17.58 -22.40
N ALA A 287 25.16 17.07 -21.49
CA ALA A 287 25.80 15.75 -21.65
C ALA A 287 25.64 14.77 -20.46
N GLU A 288 24.81 15.08 -19.45
CA GLU A 288 24.91 14.42 -18.13
C GLU A 288 23.66 13.71 -17.61
N TYR A 289 22.67 13.44 -18.47
CA TYR A 289 21.54 12.56 -18.11
C TYR A 289 21.96 11.08 -17.86
N GLN A 290 23.24 10.75 -18.00
CA GLN A 290 23.81 9.43 -17.69
C GLN A 290 24.21 9.22 -16.22
N ARG A 291 23.87 10.12 -15.29
CA ARG A 291 24.35 10.02 -13.89
C ARG A 291 23.40 9.41 -12.86
N MET A 292 22.12 9.20 -13.17
CA MET A 292 21.13 8.74 -12.18
C MET A 292 20.15 7.74 -12.82
N PRO A 293 20.45 6.42 -12.81
CA PRO A 293 19.69 5.42 -13.59
C PRO A 293 18.19 5.37 -13.26
N LEU A 294 17.83 5.58 -11.99
CA LEU A 294 16.45 5.50 -11.51
C LEU A 294 15.73 6.86 -11.50
N ALA A 295 16.22 7.88 -12.22
CA ALA A 295 15.61 9.21 -12.23
C ALA A 295 14.16 9.15 -12.77
N ASP A 296 14.00 8.62 -13.99
CA ASP A 296 12.75 8.68 -14.74
C ASP A 296 11.78 7.52 -14.46
N VAL A 297 12.20 6.50 -13.71
CA VAL A 297 11.35 5.37 -13.30
C VAL A 297 10.13 5.91 -12.55
N ALA A 298 8.91 5.64 -13.01
CA ALA A 298 7.70 6.17 -12.38
C ALA A 298 7.68 5.85 -10.88
N GLY A 299 7.27 6.81 -10.06
CA GLY A 299 7.00 6.56 -8.64
C GLY A 299 5.70 5.79 -8.45
N GLY A 300 5.55 5.15 -7.31
CA GLY A 300 4.34 4.48 -6.87
C GLY A 300 4.62 3.26 -6.00
N THR A 301 3.58 2.80 -5.32
CA THR A 301 3.65 1.66 -4.39
C THR A 301 4.27 0.41 -5.03
N ALA A 302 3.94 0.10 -6.28
CA ALA A 302 4.48 -1.07 -6.99
C ALA A 302 5.99 -1.01 -7.21
N PHE A 303 6.56 0.18 -7.51
CA PHE A 303 8.01 0.33 -7.62
C PHE A 303 8.69 0.17 -6.25
N GLY A 304 8.11 0.75 -5.19
CA GLY A 304 8.58 0.55 -3.81
C GLY A 304 8.60 -0.93 -3.42
N THR A 305 7.49 -1.65 -3.63
CA THR A 305 7.39 -3.09 -3.34
C THR A 305 8.44 -3.90 -4.10
N LEU A 306 8.62 -3.66 -5.41
CA LEU A 306 9.64 -4.34 -6.20
C LEU A 306 11.04 -4.15 -5.61
N VAL A 307 11.37 -2.93 -5.21
CA VAL A 307 12.68 -2.61 -4.61
C VAL A 307 12.93 -3.42 -3.34
N HIS A 308 11.97 -3.42 -2.42
CA HIS A 308 12.09 -4.14 -1.14
C HIS A 308 12.26 -5.64 -1.37
N GLU A 309 11.41 -6.23 -2.20
CA GLU A 309 11.45 -7.68 -2.48
C GLU A 309 12.73 -8.10 -3.22
N VAL A 310 13.28 -7.27 -4.11
CA VAL A 310 14.57 -7.56 -4.76
C VAL A 310 15.70 -7.48 -3.74
N LEU A 311 15.76 -6.42 -2.94
CA LEU A 311 16.85 -6.23 -1.98
C LEU A 311 16.83 -7.25 -0.83
N GLU A 312 15.67 -7.80 -0.50
CA GLU A 312 15.50 -8.86 0.49
C GLU A 312 16.25 -10.15 0.08
N VAL A 313 16.11 -10.57 -1.19
CA VAL A 313 16.54 -11.91 -1.63
C VAL A 313 17.96 -11.99 -2.20
N ILE A 314 18.53 -10.87 -2.66
CA ILE A 314 19.87 -10.86 -3.26
C ILE A 314 20.98 -11.04 -2.21
N ASP A 315 22.13 -11.60 -2.62
CA ASP A 315 23.38 -11.50 -1.87
C ASP A 315 24.20 -10.31 -2.40
N PRO A 316 24.28 -9.18 -1.66
CA PRO A 316 25.02 -8.00 -2.10
C PRO A 316 26.51 -8.25 -2.37
N THR A 317 27.09 -9.29 -1.78
CA THR A 317 28.52 -9.61 -1.87
C THR A 317 28.87 -10.56 -3.01
N SER A 318 27.87 -11.07 -3.74
CA SER A 318 28.06 -12.03 -4.82
C SER A 318 28.87 -11.45 -5.97
N ASP A 319 29.86 -12.22 -6.46
CA ASP A 319 30.58 -11.90 -7.70
C ASP A 319 29.64 -11.88 -8.93
N ALA A 320 28.44 -12.49 -8.81
CA ALA A 320 27.38 -12.52 -9.80
C ALA A 320 26.21 -11.59 -9.48
N LEU A 321 26.42 -10.56 -8.64
CA LEU A 321 25.37 -9.63 -8.17
C LEU A 321 24.48 -9.10 -9.31
N ASP A 322 25.05 -8.71 -10.46
CA ASP A 322 24.27 -8.15 -11.56
C ASP A 322 23.33 -9.20 -12.20
N ASP A 323 23.78 -10.47 -12.27
CA ASP A 323 22.96 -11.59 -12.77
C ASP A 323 21.86 -11.97 -11.75
N GLU A 324 22.16 -11.92 -10.45
CA GLU A 324 21.19 -12.15 -9.37
C GLU A 324 20.12 -11.05 -9.32
N LEU A 325 20.54 -9.79 -9.42
CA LEU A 325 19.64 -8.64 -9.55
C LEU A 325 18.74 -8.79 -10.77
N ARG A 326 19.30 -9.19 -11.93
CA ARG A 326 18.51 -9.45 -13.13
C ARG A 326 17.45 -10.52 -12.87
N ALA A 327 17.85 -11.67 -12.33
CA ALA A 327 16.92 -12.76 -12.06
C ALA A 327 15.79 -12.34 -11.11
N ALA A 328 16.11 -11.58 -10.06
CA ALA A 328 15.13 -11.06 -9.11
C ALA A 328 14.18 -10.03 -9.75
N VAL A 329 14.72 -9.06 -10.50
CA VAL A 329 13.92 -8.06 -11.24
C VAL A 329 12.99 -8.72 -12.25
N ASP A 330 13.48 -9.69 -13.03
CA ASP A 330 12.68 -10.39 -14.05
C ASP A 330 11.56 -11.25 -13.42
N GLU A 331 11.77 -11.79 -12.22
CA GLU A 331 10.70 -12.46 -11.47
C GLU A 331 9.65 -11.46 -10.99
N GLN A 332 10.06 -10.29 -10.47
CA GLN A 332 9.10 -9.31 -9.98
C GLN A 332 8.32 -8.61 -11.10
N LEU A 333 8.96 -8.25 -12.21
CA LEU A 333 8.27 -7.68 -13.38
C LEU A 333 7.29 -8.66 -14.04
N ARG A 334 7.46 -9.99 -13.84
CA ARG A 334 6.46 -10.98 -14.25
C ARG A 334 5.23 -10.99 -13.36
N ARG A 335 5.36 -10.62 -12.09
CA ARG A 335 4.26 -10.56 -11.11
C ARG A 335 3.54 -9.22 -11.17
N ASP A 336 4.31 -8.14 -11.21
CA ASP A 336 3.85 -6.77 -11.23
C ASP A 336 4.13 -6.15 -12.60
N HIS A 337 3.09 -5.85 -13.37
CA HIS A 337 3.21 -5.26 -14.71
C HIS A 337 3.66 -3.78 -14.67
N LEU A 338 4.88 -3.53 -14.21
CA LEU A 338 5.53 -2.22 -14.24
C LEU A 338 6.10 -1.96 -15.64
N ASP A 339 5.74 -0.81 -16.23
CA ASP A 339 6.25 -0.37 -17.52
C ASP A 339 7.62 0.31 -17.35
N VAL A 340 8.63 -0.49 -17.01
CA VAL A 340 10.01 -0.05 -16.79
C VAL A 340 10.96 -1.05 -17.45
N ASP A 341 12.01 -0.54 -18.09
CA ASP A 341 13.06 -1.38 -18.67
C ASP A 341 13.80 -2.15 -17.55
N PRO A 342 13.83 -3.50 -17.57
CA PRO A 342 14.53 -4.30 -16.58
C PRO A 342 16.00 -3.91 -16.41
N GLU A 343 16.69 -3.53 -17.50
CA GLU A 343 18.10 -3.09 -17.43
C GLU A 343 18.25 -1.81 -16.62
N THR A 344 17.28 -0.89 -16.69
CA THR A 344 17.29 0.35 -15.91
C THR A 344 17.21 0.04 -14.40
N LEU A 345 16.37 -0.93 -14.02
CA LEU A 345 16.23 -1.38 -12.63
C LEU A 345 17.49 -2.09 -12.14
N VAL A 346 18.06 -3.01 -12.93
CA VAL A 346 19.28 -3.74 -12.57
C VAL A 346 20.45 -2.77 -12.39
N VAL A 347 20.70 -1.88 -13.36
CA VAL A 347 21.78 -0.89 -13.28
C VAL A 347 21.59 0.04 -12.09
N GLY A 348 20.36 0.50 -11.84
CA GLY A 348 20.04 1.38 -10.73
C GLY A 348 20.21 0.74 -9.36
N LEU A 349 19.68 -0.47 -9.17
CA LEU A 349 19.81 -1.21 -7.91
C LEU A 349 21.25 -1.64 -7.65
N ALA A 350 21.98 -2.06 -8.69
CA ALA A 350 23.39 -2.38 -8.58
C ALA A 350 24.22 -1.15 -8.18
N ALA A 351 23.89 0.02 -8.73
CA ALA A 351 24.49 1.28 -8.33
C ALA A 351 24.19 1.60 -6.85
N ALA A 352 22.93 1.46 -6.43
CA ALA A 352 22.54 1.72 -5.04
C ALA A 352 23.26 0.80 -4.05
N VAL A 353 23.34 -0.51 -4.33
CA VAL A 353 24.04 -1.48 -3.47
C VAL A 353 25.56 -1.20 -3.39
N ARG A 354 26.13 -0.58 -4.42
CA ARG A 354 27.54 -0.17 -4.50
C ARG A 354 27.83 1.26 -4.02
N THR A 355 26.82 2.03 -3.63
CA THR A 355 27.03 3.36 -3.04
C THR A 355 27.54 3.24 -1.60
N PRO A 356 28.61 3.97 -1.21
CA PRO A 356 29.07 4.01 0.18
C PRO A 356 27.95 4.48 1.11
N LEU A 357 27.80 3.87 2.29
CA LEU A 357 26.77 4.27 3.27
C LEU A 357 27.24 5.42 4.19
N GLY A 358 28.35 6.07 3.84
CA GLY A 358 28.90 7.19 4.59
C GLY A 358 29.52 6.80 5.95
N PRO A 359 29.73 7.78 6.84
CA PRO A 359 30.45 7.60 8.09
C PRO A 359 29.80 6.61 9.07
N VAL A 360 28.47 6.48 9.04
CA VAL A 360 27.73 5.57 9.96
C VAL A 360 28.21 4.12 9.81
N ALA A 361 28.54 3.70 8.58
CA ALA A 361 29.05 2.38 8.26
C ALA A 361 30.56 2.39 7.95
N SER A 362 31.30 3.42 8.38
CA SER A 362 32.74 3.57 8.08
C SER A 362 33.06 3.52 6.57
N GLY A 363 32.14 3.99 5.73
CA GLY A 363 32.28 3.99 4.27
C GLY A 363 31.99 2.64 3.60
N LEU A 364 31.61 1.60 4.35
CA LEU A 364 31.16 0.33 3.77
C LEU A 364 29.92 0.54 2.90
N ARG A 365 29.78 -0.32 1.90
CA ARG A 365 28.63 -0.42 1.01
C ARG A 365 27.77 -1.61 1.44
N LEU A 366 26.53 -1.67 0.94
CA LEU A 366 25.76 -2.92 1.06
C LEU A 366 26.51 -4.08 0.41
N ALA A 367 27.20 -3.82 -0.72
CA ALA A 367 28.04 -4.80 -1.41
C ALA A 367 29.24 -5.34 -0.60
N ASP A 368 29.60 -4.70 0.52
CA ASP A 368 30.72 -5.14 1.37
C ASP A 368 30.26 -5.96 2.59
N LEU A 369 28.94 -6.11 2.77
CA LEU A 369 28.34 -6.73 3.95
C LEU A 369 27.71 -8.06 3.57
N ALA A 370 28.28 -9.15 4.08
CA ALA A 370 27.75 -10.49 3.86
C ALA A 370 26.30 -10.60 4.33
N VAL A 371 25.51 -11.50 3.74
CA VAL A 371 24.12 -11.76 4.16
C VAL A 371 24.03 -12.09 5.65
N THR A 372 25.06 -12.69 6.26
CA THR A 372 25.12 -12.96 7.71
C THR A 372 25.24 -11.71 8.58
N ASP A 373 25.64 -10.58 8.01
CA ASP A 373 25.74 -9.27 8.62
C ASP A 373 24.54 -8.38 8.30
N ARG A 374 23.52 -8.93 7.61
CA ARG A 374 22.28 -8.24 7.28
C ARG A 374 21.09 -9.07 7.76
N LEU A 375 20.38 -8.57 8.77
CA LEU A 375 19.08 -9.12 9.13
C LEU A 375 18.01 -8.35 8.35
N ALA A 376 17.54 -8.93 7.24
CA ALA A 376 16.47 -8.38 6.43
C ALA A 376 15.10 -8.57 7.10
N GLU A 377 14.18 -7.63 6.88
CA GLU A 377 12.78 -7.65 7.33
C GLU A 377 12.60 -8.04 8.81
N LEU A 378 13.23 -7.28 9.71
CA LEU A 378 13.02 -7.49 11.14
C LEU A 378 11.63 -6.97 11.55
N GLU A 379 10.67 -7.88 11.60
CA GLU A 379 9.35 -7.65 12.18
C GLU A 379 9.40 -7.50 13.70
N PHE A 380 8.56 -6.61 14.24
CA PHE A 380 8.40 -6.44 15.68
C PHE A 380 6.96 -6.12 16.08
N ASP A 381 6.64 -6.52 17.31
CA ASP A 381 5.46 -6.09 18.07
C ASP A 381 5.94 -5.55 19.43
N LEU A 382 5.80 -4.24 19.67
CA LEU A 382 6.16 -3.61 20.93
C LEU A 382 4.90 -3.30 21.75
N PRO A 383 4.79 -3.79 22.99
CA PRO A 383 3.73 -3.33 23.87
C PRO A 383 3.94 -1.85 24.22
N VAL A 384 2.85 -1.10 24.18
CA VAL A 384 2.75 0.29 24.59
C VAL A 384 2.09 0.36 25.96
N ALA A 385 2.46 1.35 26.77
CA ALA A 385 1.98 1.51 28.13
C ALA A 385 0.44 1.54 28.23
N ASP A 386 -0.07 0.93 29.31
CA ASP A 386 -1.48 1.01 29.67
C ASP A 386 -1.82 2.47 30.01
N GLY A 387 -2.88 3.02 29.40
CA GLY A 387 -3.30 4.42 29.57
C GLY A 387 -2.90 5.37 28.44
N GLY A 388 -2.19 4.87 27.42
CA GLY A 388 -1.89 5.62 26.19
C GLY A 388 -0.59 6.44 26.27
N VAL A 389 0.10 6.57 25.14
CA VAL A 389 1.29 7.42 24.96
C VAL A 389 0.97 8.47 23.89
N PRO A 390 0.77 9.74 24.27
CA PRO A 390 0.61 10.81 23.30
C PRO A 390 1.84 10.90 22.39
N VAL A 391 1.63 10.98 21.07
CA VAL A 391 2.77 11.14 20.14
C VAL A 391 3.52 12.45 20.39
N SER A 392 2.87 13.47 20.94
CA SER A 392 3.52 14.72 21.36
C SER A 392 4.60 14.50 22.44
N SER A 393 4.40 13.53 23.34
CA SER A 393 5.40 13.17 24.37
C SER A 393 6.70 12.61 23.77
N ILE A 394 6.65 12.01 22.57
CA ILE A 394 7.87 11.64 21.82
C ILE A 394 8.64 12.90 21.45
N GLY A 395 7.95 13.95 20.97
CA GLY A 395 8.54 15.26 20.68
C GLY A 395 9.18 15.90 21.91
N GLU A 396 8.51 15.85 23.07
CA GLU A 396 9.02 16.36 24.34
C GLU A 396 10.32 15.65 24.77
N VAL A 397 10.36 14.31 24.67
CA VAL A 397 11.57 13.54 24.94
C VAL A 397 12.71 14.00 24.03
N LEU A 398 12.47 14.10 22.72
CA LEU A 398 13.49 14.56 21.76
C LEU A 398 14.03 15.95 22.11
N LEU A 399 13.15 16.91 22.43
CA LEU A 399 13.58 18.26 22.79
C LEU A 399 14.42 18.29 24.07
N SER A 400 14.18 17.37 25.00
CA SER A 400 14.90 17.26 26.26
C SER A 400 16.27 16.57 26.14
N THR A 401 16.43 15.64 25.20
CA THR A 401 17.66 14.82 25.09
C THR A 401 18.55 15.17 23.90
N LEU A 402 18.00 15.77 22.83
CA LEU A 402 18.79 16.13 21.66
C LEU A 402 19.66 17.38 21.92
N PRO A 403 20.85 17.45 21.30
CA PRO A 403 21.61 18.70 21.20
C PRO A 403 20.79 19.84 20.59
N THR A 404 21.13 21.08 20.92
CA THR A 404 20.40 22.27 20.42
C THR A 404 20.58 22.50 18.92
N ASP A 405 21.68 22.00 18.36
CA ASP A 405 22.08 22.07 16.96
C ASP A 405 21.77 20.79 16.18
N ASP A 406 21.07 19.81 16.77
CA ASP A 406 20.70 18.58 16.08
C ASP A 406 19.76 18.87 14.89
N PRO A 407 20.04 18.34 13.68
CA PRO A 407 19.26 18.63 12.48
C PRO A 407 17.79 18.21 12.56
N VAL A 408 17.43 17.24 13.40
CA VAL A 408 16.04 16.80 13.54
C VAL A 408 15.26 17.58 14.60
N ARG A 409 15.91 18.47 15.35
CA ARG A 409 15.27 19.26 16.42
C ARG A 409 14.05 20.07 15.94
N PRO A 410 14.00 20.67 14.73
CA PRO A 410 12.79 21.31 14.22
C PRO A 410 11.61 20.36 14.11
N TYR A 411 11.84 19.10 13.71
CA TYR A 411 10.80 18.08 13.64
C TYR A 411 10.32 17.67 15.04
N ALA A 412 11.22 17.58 16.01
CA ALA A 412 10.86 17.34 17.42
C ALA A 412 9.89 18.39 17.97
N SER A 413 10.09 19.67 17.63
CA SER A 413 9.15 20.74 17.98
C SER A 413 7.77 20.51 17.37
N LEU A 414 7.69 20.14 16.09
CA LEU A 414 6.41 19.86 15.43
C LEU A 414 5.67 18.71 16.13
N LEU A 415 6.37 17.62 16.49
CA LEU A 415 5.77 16.52 17.25
C LEU A 415 5.20 17.02 18.59
N ALA A 416 6.01 17.75 19.37
CA ALA A 416 5.60 18.27 20.68
C ALA A 416 4.41 19.25 20.59
N GLU A 417 4.31 20.00 19.49
CA GLU A 417 3.21 20.94 19.20
C GLU A 417 1.93 20.25 18.70
N GLY A 418 1.88 18.91 18.73
CA GLY A 418 0.68 18.15 18.36
C GLY A 418 0.57 17.91 16.84
N ARG A 419 1.69 17.65 16.16
CA ARG A 419 1.68 17.21 14.74
C ARG A 419 0.76 16.01 14.51
N PHE A 420 0.61 15.15 15.52
CA PHE A 420 -0.36 14.06 15.59
C PHE A 420 -1.16 14.18 16.89
N ASP A 421 -2.49 14.20 16.77
CA ASP A 421 -3.41 14.18 17.92
C ASP A 421 -3.88 12.74 18.16
N VAL A 422 -2.95 11.91 18.65
CA VAL A 422 -3.19 10.49 18.89
C VAL A 422 -2.43 9.97 20.11
N ASP A 423 -3.14 9.18 20.89
CA ASP A 423 -2.60 8.43 22.03
C ASP A 423 -2.40 6.97 21.61
N LEU A 424 -1.14 6.53 21.64
CA LEU A 424 -0.78 5.16 21.31
C LEU A 424 -1.10 4.24 22.48
N GLY A 425 -2.09 3.36 22.33
CA GLY A 425 -2.40 2.28 23.28
C GLY A 425 -2.35 0.90 22.62
N GLY A 426 -2.02 -0.15 23.37
CA GLY A 426 -1.95 -1.52 22.86
C GLY A 426 -0.57 -1.93 22.33
N PHE A 427 -0.43 -2.18 21.04
CA PHE A 427 0.82 -2.63 20.42
C PHE A 427 1.25 -1.70 19.29
N LEU A 428 2.55 -1.49 19.16
CA LEU A 428 3.18 -0.87 18.01
C LEU A 428 3.88 -1.97 17.19
N GLN A 429 3.42 -2.16 15.96
CA GLN A 429 3.96 -3.11 15.00
C GLN A 429 4.73 -2.40 13.87
N GLY A 430 5.68 -3.10 13.28
CA GLY A 430 6.42 -2.63 12.11
C GLY A 430 7.40 -3.67 11.61
N SER A 431 7.97 -3.39 10.44
CA SER A 431 9.05 -4.18 9.83
C SER A 431 10.20 -3.24 9.48
N ILE A 432 11.41 -3.58 9.92
CA ILE A 432 12.64 -2.86 9.59
C ILE A 432 13.27 -3.56 8.38
N ASP A 433 13.43 -2.86 7.26
CA ASP A 433 13.89 -3.47 6.00
C ASP A 433 15.23 -4.18 6.16
N ALA A 434 16.18 -3.56 6.88
CA ALA A 434 17.41 -4.22 7.26
C ALA A 434 17.99 -3.72 8.58
N VAL A 435 18.60 -4.62 9.33
CA VAL A 435 19.55 -4.29 10.40
C VAL A 435 20.93 -4.76 9.97
N LEU A 436 21.84 -3.80 9.80
CA LEU A 436 23.22 -4.08 9.41
C LEU A 436 24.11 -4.23 10.63
N ARG A 437 24.89 -5.30 10.67
CA ARG A 437 25.99 -5.50 11.62
C ARG A 437 27.28 -4.97 10.98
N ILE A 438 27.84 -3.93 11.55
CA ILE A 438 29.04 -3.25 11.05
C ILE A 438 30.17 -3.30 12.09
N PRO A 439 31.44 -3.27 11.67
CA PRO A 439 32.56 -3.15 12.60
C PRO A 439 32.46 -1.87 13.46
N GLY A 440 32.62 -2.02 14.78
CA GLY A 440 32.73 -0.89 15.70
C GLY A 440 34.16 -0.31 15.75
N ALA A 441 34.33 0.81 16.48
CA ALA A 441 35.65 1.41 16.72
C ALA A 441 36.56 0.58 17.66
N GLY A 442 36.12 -0.60 18.10
CA GLY A 442 36.82 -1.51 19.00
C GLY A 442 36.62 -2.98 18.57
N SER A 443 36.68 -3.91 19.52
CA SER A 443 36.54 -5.35 19.24
C SER A 443 35.08 -5.85 19.13
N GLY A 444 34.12 -4.95 19.01
CA GLY A 444 32.69 -5.27 19.02
C GLY A 444 31.94 -4.64 17.87
N ASP A 445 30.88 -5.30 17.43
CA ASP A 445 30.06 -4.86 16.31
C ASP A 445 29.04 -3.79 16.73
N ARG A 446 28.67 -2.93 15.79
CA ARG A 446 27.56 -1.99 15.90
C ARG A 446 26.43 -2.40 14.97
N TYR A 447 25.21 -2.02 15.33
CA TYR A 447 24.00 -2.39 14.61
C TYR A 447 23.28 -1.13 14.14
N VAL A 448 23.05 -1.02 12.83
CA VAL A 448 22.44 0.14 12.19
C VAL A 448 21.07 -0.24 11.65
N VAL A 449 20.05 0.55 11.96
CA VAL A 449 18.72 0.46 11.35
C VAL A 449 18.82 0.99 9.92
N VAL A 450 18.36 0.21 8.94
CA VAL A 450 18.30 0.60 7.54
C VAL A 450 16.88 0.51 7.03
N ASP A 451 16.49 1.52 6.25
CA ASP A 451 15.21 1.58 5.56
C ASP A 451 15.45 2.04 4.11
N TYR A 452 14.87 1.34 3.14
CA TYR A 452 15.05 1.60 1.71
C TYR A 452 13.91 2.48 1.19
N LYS A 453 14.25 3.67 0.70
CA LYS A 453 13.27 4.63 0.17
C LYS A 453 13.33 4.73 -1.35
N SER A 454 12.20 4.45 -1.99
CA SER A 454 12.02 4.61 -3.44
C SER A 454 11.58 6.02 -3.84
N ASN A 455 11.40 6.95 -2.90
CA ASN A 455 10.84 8.29 -3.13
C ASN A 455 11.56 9.07 -4.24
N ARG A 456 10.79 9.62 -5.19
CA ARG A 456 11.28 10.64 -6.14
C ARG A 456 11.28 12.04 -5.51
N LEU A 457 12.47 12.56 -5.20
CA LEU A 457 12.64 13.91 -4.61
C LEU A 457 12.86 15.04 -5.64
N HIS A 458 13.09 14.70 -6.91
CA HIS A 458 13.34 15.67 -7.97
C HIS A 458 12.13 15.84 -8.89
N VAL A 459 12.07 17.01 -9.54
CA VAL A 459 11.07 17.29 -10.57
C VAL A 459 11.46 16.55 -11.86
N SER A 460 10.47 15.99 -12.55
CA SER A 460 10.68 15.33 -13.84
C SER A 460 11.31 16.30 -14.85
N GLY A 461 12.40 15.88 -15.51
CA GLY A 461 13.13 16.72 -16.48
C GLY A 461 14.01 17.81 -15.85
N ALA A 462 14.29 17.75 -14.54
CA ALA A 462 15.28 18.62 -13.91
C ALA A 462 16.66 18.48 -14.58
N SER A 463 17.38 19.60 -14.71
CA SER A 463 18.72 19.61 -15.32
C SER A 463 19.78 18.88 -14.49
N ASP A 464 19.61 18.87 -13.17
CA ASP A 464 20.42 18.07 -12.24
C ASP A 464 19.49 17.41 -11.21
N PRO A 465 18.92 16.23 -11.51
CA PRO A 465 17.98 15.56 -10.61
C PRO A 465 18.66 15.02 -9.33
N LEU A 466 19.99 14.84 -9.35
CA LEU A 466 20.74 14.29 -8.24
C LEU A 466 20.86 15.29 -7.07
N ASP A 467 20.83 16.60 -7.38
CA ASP A 467 20.87 17.67 -6.37
C ASP A 467 19.72 17.61 -5.35
N ALA A 468 18.59 17.00 -5.70
CA ALA A 468 17.47 16.78 -4.77
C ALA A 468 17.80 15.78 -3.64
N TYR A 469 18.87 15.00 -3.79
CA TYR A 469 19.28 13.94 -2.85
C TYR A 469 20.54 14.31 -2.06
N ARG A 470 21.00 15.55 -2.11
CA ARG A 470 22.14 16.00 -1.29
C ARG A 470 21.79 15.94 0.21
N PRO A 471 22.78 15.75 1.10
CA PRO A 471 22.53 15.54 2.54
C PRO A 471 21.61 16.58 3.20
N GLU A 472 21.71 17.86 2.83
CA GLU A 472 20.90 18.91 3.43
C GLU A 472 19.41 18.82 3.06
N GLN A 473 19.11 18.31 1.85
CA GLN A 473 17.72 18.15 1.39
C GLN A 473 17.06 16.92 2.03
N LEU A 474 17.85 15.89 2.32
CA LEU A 474 17.33 14.66 2.91
C LEU A 474 16.79 14.89 4.34
N VAL A 475 17.33 15.85 5.10
CA VAL A 475 16.76 16.23 6.40
C VAL A 475 15.31 16.75 6.23
N GLY A 476 15.09 17.58 5.21
CA GLY A 476 13.76 18.09 4.86
C GLY A 476 12.81 16.97 4.44
N ALA A 477 13.25 16.09 3.54
CA ALA A 477 12.46 14.94 3.09
C ALA A 477 12.09 13.99 4.24
N MET A 478 13.04 13.71 5.15
CA MET A 478 12.81 12.90 6.35
C MET A 478 11.75 13.51 7.29
N ALA A 479 11.72 14.84 7.41
CA ALA A 479 10.74 15.55 8.24
C ALA A 479 9.37 15.69 7.56
N GLU A 480 9.35 15.88 6.23
CA GLU A 480 8.15 16.00 5.42
C GLU A 480 7.33 14.70 5.48
N HIS A 481 7.98 13.57 5.24
CA HIS A 481 7.37 12.24 5.22
C HIS A 481 7.26 11.56 6.59
N ASP A 482 7.58 12.27 7.68
CA ASP A 482 7.52 11.74 9.04
C ASP A 482 8.45 10.54 9.32
N TYR A 483 9.42 10.29 8.44
CA TYR A 483 10.38 9.19 8.57
C TYR A 483 11.28 9.32 9.80
N ILE A 484 11.44 10.53 10.37
CA ILE A 484 12.14 10.71 11.66
C ILE A 484 11.40 9.98 12.79
N LEU A 485 10.06 10.02 12.82
CA LEU A 485 9.27 9.26 13.79
C LEU A 485 9.44 7.76 13.56
N GLN A 486 9.34 7.29 12.31
CA GLN A 486 9.56 5.89 11.96
C GLN A 486 10.94 5.39 12.43
N ALA A 487 11.99 6.15 12.12
CA ALA A 487 13.37 5.86 12.48
C ALA A 487 13.57 5.70 14.00
N LEU A 488 12.92 6.56 14.80
CA LEU A 488 12.94 6.49 16.25
C LEU A 488 12.28 5.22 16.78
N LEU A 489 11.09 4.88 16.27
CA LEU A 489 10.37 3.68 16.65
C LEU A 489 11.17 2.42 16.31
N TYR A 490 11.81 2.39 15.13
CA TYR A 490 12.66 1.29 14.70
C TYR A 490 13.93 1.18 15.56
N ASN A 491 14.53 2.30 15.97
CA ASN A 491 15.68 2.29 16.86
C ASN A 491 15.32 1.74 18.25
N VAL A 492 14.14 2.07 18.79
CA VAL A 492 13.64 1.45 20.04
C VAL A 492 13.39 -0.05 19.87
N ALA A 493 12.80 -0.47 18.74
CA ALA A 493 12.60 -1.88 18.43
C ALA A 493 13.95 -2.64 18.38
N LEU A 494 14.95 -2.09 17.68
CA LEU A 494 16.30 -2.63 17.63
C LEU A 494 16.95 -2.67 19.01
N HIS A 495 16.82 -1.61 19.80
CA HIS A 495 17.32 -1.55 21.18
C HIS A 495 16.78 -2.70 22.04
N ARG A 496 15.45 -2.93 22.01
CA ARG A 496 14.80 -4.03 22.73
C ARG A 496 15.23 -5.39 22.20
N TYR A 497 15.32 -5.55 20.89
CA TYR A 497 15.76 -6.78 20.24
C TYR A 497 17.19 -7.16 20.65
N LEU A 498 18.14 -6.23 20.56
CA LEU A 498 19.53 -6.46 20.96
C LEU A 498 19.66 -6.73 22.45
N ARG A 499 18.90 -6.01 23.30
CA ARG A 499 18.86 -6.29 24.74
C ARG A 499 18.44 -7.72 25.05
N TRP A 500 17.61 -8.32 24.21
CA TRP A 500 17.16 -9.70 24.36
C TRP A 500 18.12 -10.73 23.77
N ARG A 501 18.75 -10.42 22.62
CA ARG A 501 19.49 -11.39 21.81
C ARG A 501 21.00 -11.32 21.97
N LEU A 502 21.56 -10.16 22.29
CA LEU A 502 23.00 -9.95 22.39
C LEU A 502 23.45 -10.03 23.87
N PRO A 503 24.27 -11.02 24.25
CA PRO A 503 24.88 -11.06 25.58
C PRO A 503 25.71 -9.80 25.85
N ASP A 504 25.70 -9.32 27.09
CA ASP A 504 26.44 -8.12 27.52
C ASP A 504 26.14 -6.85 26.70
N TYR A 505 24.91 -6.74 26.16
CA TYR A 505 24.47 -5.59 25.40
C TYR A 505 24.62 -4.27 26.18
N ARG A 506 25.45 -3.39 25.61
CA ARG A 506 25.65 -1.98 26.02
C ARG A 506 25.19 -1.05 24.89
N PRO A 507 24.12 -0.25 25.07
CA PRO A 507 23.58 0.60 24.01
C PRO A 507 24.63 1.53 23.38
N ALA A 508 25.46 2.19 24.19
CA ALA A 508 26.51 3.10 23.71
C ALA A 508 27.64 2.43 22.91
N ALA A 509 27.80 1.11 23.03
CA ALA A 509 28.81 0.37 22.28
C ALA A 509 28.24 -0.30 21.03
N HIS A 510 26.95 -0.66 21.04
CA HIS A 510 26.36 -1.52 20.02
C HIS A 510 25.34 -0.80 19.12
N LEU A 511 24.69 0.27 19.56
CA LEU A 511 23.82 1.04 18.65
C LEU A 511 24.70 1.84 17.68
N GLY A 512 24.51 1.60 16.39
CA GLY A 512 25.25 2.24 15.31
C GLY A 512 24.55 3.45 14.69
N GLY A 513 23.27 3.64 15.00
CA GLY A 513 22.43 4.71 14.46
C GLY A 513 21.45 4.19 13.40
N ILE A 514 21.06 5.10 12.50
CA ILE A 514 20.04 4.90 11.47
C ILE A 514 20.61 5.36 10.12
N ALA A 515 20.28 4.63 9.06
CA ALA A 515 20.53 5.04 7.68
C ALA A 515 19.28 4.84 6.80
N TYR A 516 18.76 5.92 6.22
CA TYR A 516 17.66 5.87 5.26
C TYR A 516 18.24 6.05 3.86
N LEU A 517 17.98 5.07 3.00
CA LEU A 517 18.63 4.90 1.71
C LEU A 517 17.66 5.29 0.59
N PHE A 518 17.74 6.54 0.14
CA PHE A 518 16.98 7.05 -1.00
C PHE A 518 17.63 6.56 -2.29
N LEU A 519 17.26 5.34 -2.70
CA LEU A 519 17.98 4.55 -3.70
C LEU A 519 18.13 5.28 -5.04
N ARG A 520 17.17 6.12 -5.41
CA ARG A 520 17.24 6.91 -6.63
C ARG A 520 18.47 7.83 -6.67
N GLY A 521 18.85 8.41 -5.52
CA GLY A 521 20.02 9.29 -5.39
C GLY A 521 21.34 8.54 -5.18
N MET A 522 21.31 7.21 -5.06
CA MET A 522 22.48 6.37 -4.83
C MET A 522 23.01 5.81 -6.16
N VAL A 523 24.01 6.48 -6.72
CA VAL A 523 24.45 6.33 -8.12
C VAL A 523 25.78 5.59 -8.28
N GLY A 524 26.12 4.71 -7.33
CA GLY A 524 27.32 3.87 -7.37
C GLY A 524 28.50 4.42 -6.56
N GLU A 525 29.68 3.82 -6.73
CA GLU A 525 30.89 4.15 -5.95
C GLU A 525 31.33 5.62 -6.08
N SER A 526 31.04 6.23 -7.23
CA SER A 526 31.36 7.63 -7.52
C SER A 526 30.25 8.60 -7.08
N THR A 527 29.29 8.16 -6.26
CA THR A 527 28.22 9.02 -5.74
C THR A 527 28.84 10.25 -5.07
N PRO A 528 28.43 11.48 -5.45
CA PRO A 528 28.92 12.69 -4.81
C PRO A 528 28.71 12.66 -3.30
N ALA A 529 29.63 13.23 -2.55
CA ALA A 529 29.53 13.32 -1.09
C ALA A 529 29.84 14.74 -0.62
N HIS A 530 29.10 15.20 0.39
CA HIS A 530 29.37 16.45 1.11
C HIS A 530 29.80 16.08 2.53
N ASP A 531 30.98 16.56 2.96
CA ASP A 531 31.58 16.21 4.26
C ASP A 531 31.61 14.70 4.57
N GLY A 532 31.86 13.89 3.54
CA GLY A 532 31.91 12.43 3.63
C GLY A 532 30.54 11.75 3.66
N GLN A 533 29.43 12.50 3.64
CA GLN A 533 28.07 11.99 3.51
C GLN A 533 27.65 11.90 2.04
N PRO A 534 27.40 10.69 1.51
CA PRO A 534 27.00 10.49 0.12
C PRO A 534 25.58 10.99 -0.15
N TYR A 535 25.34 11.41 -1.38
CA TYR A 535 23.99 11.74 -1.84
C TYR A 535 23.09 10.49 -1.80
N GLY A 536 21.81 10.69 -1.51
CA GLY A 536 20.84 9.61 -1.34
C GLY A 536 20.95 8.84 -0.01
N VAL A 537 21.94 9.12 0.83
CA VAL A 537 22.13 8.43 2.11
C VAL A 537 21.91 9.40 3.26
N PHE A 538 20.75 9.31 3.91
CA PHE A 538 20.50 10.02 5.16
C PHE A 538 21.03 9.19 6.32
N THR A 539 21.85 9.77 7.19
CA THR A 539 22.31 9.09 8.41
C THR A 539 22.01 9.93 9.64
N TRP A 540 21.60 9.27 10.72
CA TRP A 540 21.37 9.93 12.00
C TRP A 540 21.69 8.98 13.15
N ASN A 541 22.43 9.48 14.13
CA ASN A 541 22.80 8.72 15.32
C ASN A 541 22.19 9.38 16.56
N PRO A 542 20.94 9.05 16.92
CA PRO A 542 20.31 9.63 18.10
C PRO A 542 21.12 9.27 19.35
N PRO A 543 21.25 10.21 20.31
CA PRO A 543 21.88 9.92 21.60
C PRO A 543 21.26 8.69 22.25
N VAL A 544 22.10 7.89 22.93
CA VAL A 544 21.64 6.69 23.65
C VAL A 544 20.58 7.05 24.69
N GLU A 545 20.75 8.21 25.32
CA GLU A 545 19.83 8.77 26.28
C GLU A 545 18.44 8.98 25.67
N THR A 546 18.36 9.45 24.42
CA THR A 546 17.11 9.58 23.65
C THR A 546 16.44 8.23 23.47
N VAL A 547 17.17 7.23 22.97
CA VAL A 547 16.61 5.89 22.71
C VAL A 547 16.10 5.24 24.00
N GLN A 548 16.85 5.38 25.10
CA GLN A 548 16.45 4.87 26.41
C GLN A 548 15.26 5.63 27.01
N ALA A 549 15.17 6.94 26.80
CA ALA A 549 14.04 7.74 27.24
C ALA A 549 12.76 7.36 26.47
N LEU A 550 12.87 7.15 25.16
CA LEU A 550 11.77 6.66 24.34
C LEU A 550 11.35 5.22 24.69
N ASP A 551 12.30 4.32 24.97
CA ASP A 551 12.00 2.96 25.46
C ASP A 551 11.16 3.02 26.75
N ARG A 552 11.55 3.90 27.69
CA ARG A 552 10.82 4.11 28.94
C ARG A 552 9.45 4.74 28.72
N LEU A 553 9.36 5.76 27.87
CA LEU A 553 8.10 6.40 27.52
C LEU A 553 7.11 5.37 26.96
N ILE A 554 7.53 4.57 25.97
CA ILE A 554 6.69 3.53 25.37
C ILE A 554 6.32 2.46 26.40
N ALA A 555 7.22 2.10 27.32
CA ALA A 555 6.95 1.08 28.33
C ALA A 555 6.06 1.55 29.51
N THR A 556 6.06 2.85 29.83
CA THR A 556 5.46 3.36 31.08
C THR A 556 4.44 4.48 30.91
N GLY A 557 4.40 5.14 29.76
CA GLY A 557 3.53 6.28 29.49
C GLY A 557 3.98 7.59 30.13
N VAL A 558 5.15 7.62 30.77
CA VAL A 558 5.63 8.78 31.51
C VAL A 558 6.87 9.37 30.83
N VAL A 559 6.82 10.68 30.57
CA VAL A 559 7.98 11.48 30.16
C VAL A 559 8.89 11.65 31.39
N ALA A 560 10.11 11.11 31.30
CA ALA A 560 11.07 11.05 32.40
C ALA A 560 11.96 12.29 32.49
#